data_AF-A0A852CNP2-F1
#
_entry.id   AF-A0A852CNP2-F1
#
_cell.length_a   1.000
_cell.length_b   1.000
_cell.length_c   1.000
_cell.angle_alpha   90.00
_cell.angle_beta   90.00
_cell.angle_gamma   90.00
#
_symmetry.space_group_name_H-M   'P 1'
#
loop_
_entity.id
_entity.type
_entity.pdbx_description
1 polymer ?
#
loop_
_entity_poly.entity_id
_entity_poly.type
_entity_poly.pdbx_seq_one_letter_code
_entity_poly.pdbx_strand_id
1 'polypeptide(L)'
;MILYDIPDIRLFWSEDERFLKQFVVPHIWQKIKFQPLSKYPPLINDISFWLPSETYSKNDFYDLARTVGGDLIEKIILVDEFTHPK
;
A
#
# COMPACT_ATOMS: atom_id res chain seq x y z
N MET A 1 -6.57 -11.45 2.39
CA MET A 1 -7.89 -11.38 1.79
C MET A 1 -8.60 -12.68 2.14
N ILE A 2 -9.92 -12.71 1.89
CA ILE A 2 -10.95 -13.46 2.64
C ILE A 2 -10.54 -14.89 3.07
N LEU A 3 -10.04 -15.73 2.16
CA LEU A 3 -9.79 -17.14 2.46
C LEU A 3 -8.74 -17.37 3.56
N TYR A 4 -7.72 -16.51 3.60
CA TYR A 4 -6.57 -16.67 4.49
C TYR A 4 -6.41 -15.51 5.48
N ASP A 5 -7.37 -14.58 5.55
CA ASP A 5 -7.32 -13.39 6.41
C ASP A 5 -6.08 -12.47 6.22
N ILE A 6 -5.47 -12.47 5.03
CA ILE A 6 -4.32 -11.58 4.74
C ILE A 6 -4.76 -10.09 4.74
N PRO A 7 -4.16 -9.19 5.54
CA PRO A 7 -4.69 -7.84 5.72
C PRO A 7 -4.32 -6.85 4.60
N ASP A 8 -3.26 -7.13 3.84
CA ASP A 8 -2.67 -6.19 2.88
C ASP A 8 -2.26 -6.92 1.59
N ILE A 9 -2.52 -6.32 0.44
CA ILE A 9 -2.17 -6.87 -0.88
C ILE A 9 -0.66 -6.83 -1.16
N ARG A 10 0.09 -5.89 -0.57
CA ARG A 10 1.54 -5.76 -0.73
C ARG A 10 2.28 -7.01 -0.25
N LEU A 11 1.71 -7.74 0.72
CA LEU A 11 2.28 -8.98 1.23
C LEU A 11 2.47 -10.05 0.15
N PHE A 12 1.66 -10.04 -0.92
CA PHE A 12 1.83 -10.97 -2.04
C PHE A 12 3.10 -10.73 -2.87
N TRP A 13 3.68 -9.54 -2.78
CA TRP A 13 4.92 -9.15 -3.47
C TRP A 13 6.13 -9.14 -2.52
N SER A 14 5.92 -9.50 -1.25
CA SER A 14 6.98 -9.50 -0.24
C SER A 14 7.82 -10.79 -0.33
N GLU A 15 9.14 -10.64 -0.25
CA GLU A 15 10.09 -11.74 -0.09
C GLU A 15 10.31 -12.12 1.39
N ASP A 16 9.48 -11.61 2.32
CA ASP A 16 9.62 -11.89 3.74
C ASP A 16 9.25 -13.36 4.05
N GLU A 17 10.27 -14.14 4.43
CA GLU A 17 10.14 -15.53 4.85
C GLU A 17 9.12 -15.74 5.99
N ARG A 18 8.88 -14.74 6.84
CA ARG A 18 7.86 -14.83 7.90
C ARG A 18 6.44 -14.89 7.34
N PHE A 19 6.21 -14.32 6.16
CA PHE A 19 4.97 -14.47 5.39
C PHE A 19 5.00 -15.76 4.57
N LEU A 20 6.04 -15.95 3.73
CA LEU A 20 6.11 -17.06 2.75
C LEU A 20 6.03 -18.45 3.39
N LYS A 21 6.73 -18.67 4.51
CA LYS A 21 6.75 -19.98 5.19
C LYS A 21 5.40 -20.41 5.73
N GLN A 22 4.47 -19.49 5.98
CA GLN A 22 3.12 -19.84 6.46
C GLN A 22 2.28 -20.58 5.40
N PHE A 23 2.67 -20.46 4.12
CA PHE A 23 1.99 -21.08 2.99
C PHE A 23 2.72 -22.32 2.45
N VAL A 24 3.87 -22.68 3.02
CA VAL A 24 4.58 -23.92 2.71
C VAL A 24 3.92 -25.06 3.48
N VAL A 25 3.05 -25.80 2.80
CA VAL A 25 2.26 -26.90 3.38
C VAL A 25 2.46 -28.20 2.61
N PRO A 26 2.38 -29.37 3.26
CA PRO A 26 2.50 -30.66 2.59
C PRO A 26 1.35 -30.96 1.63
N HIS A 27 0.19 -30.33 1.81
CA HIS A 27 -1.02 -30.61 1.03
C HIS A 27 -1.80 -29.31 0.70
N ILE A 28 -2.21 -29.13 -0.58
CA ILE A 28 -2.90 -27.91 -1.07
C ILE A 28 -4.26 -27.59 -0.40
N TRP A 29 -5.05 -28.60 -0.01
CA TRP A 29 -6.32 -28.44 0.72
C TRP A 29 -6.18 -28.10 2.21
N GLN A 30 -4.94 -27.97 2.72
CA GLN A 30 -4.74 -27.62 4.13
C GLN A 30 -5.29 -26.21 4.38
N LYS A 31 -6.19 -26.09 5.37
CA LYS A 31 -6.72 -24.79 5.78
C LYS A 31 -5.61 -24.00 6.46
N ILE A 32 -5.25 -22.88 5.87
CA ILE A 32 -4.25 -21.95 6.41
C ILE A 32 -4.98 -20.72 6.92
N LYS A 33 -4.55 -20.20 8.07
CA LYS A 33 -4.95 -18.88 8.56
C LYS A 33 -3.69 -18.08 8.78
N PHE A 34 -3.54 -16.98 8.04
CA PHE A 34 -2.39 -16.10 8.15
C PHE A 34 -2.26 -15.57 9.58
N GLN A 35 -1.04 -15.65 10.12
CA GLN A 35 -0.66 -15.01 11.37
C GLN A 35 -0.02 -13.65 11.04
N PRO A 36 -0.64 -12.53 11.47
CA PRO A 36 -0.13 -11.20 11.22
C PRO A 36 1.29 -11.00 11.74
N LEU A 37 2.12 -10.32 10.95
CA LEU A 37 3.45 -9.89 11.34
C LEU A 37 3.36 -8.69 12.29
N SER A 38 4.36 -8.53 13.17
CA SER A 38 4.48 -7.34 14.02
C SER A 38 4.50 -6.08 13.14
N LYS A 39 3.48 -5.23 13.28
CA LYS A 39 3.41 -3.96 12.54
C LYS A 39 4.37 -2.95 13.17
N TYR A 40 5.24 -2.38 12.35
CA TYR A 40 5.91 -1.14 12.71
C TYR A 40 4.86 -0.01 12.75
N PRO A 41 5.03 0.99 13.65
CA PRO A 41 4.13 2.13 13.67
C PRO A 41 4.17 2.87 12.32
N PRO A 42 3.02 3.29 11.77
CA PRO A 42 2.98 4.06 10.53
C PRO A 42 3.59 5.44 10.76
N LEU A 43 4.25 5.98 9.73
CA LEU A 43 4.63 7.38 9.64
C LEU A 43 3.63 8.09 8.72
N ILE A 44 3.00 9.15 9.23
CA ILE A 44 2.00 9.94 8.50
C ILE A 44 2.62 11.28 8.15
N ASN A 45 2.64 11.63 6.86
CA ASN A 45 3.13 12.91 6.36
C ASN A 45 2.11 13.49 5.37
N ASP A 46 1.92 14.80 5.44
CA ASP A 46 1.11 15.54 4.48
C ASP A 46 2.01 16.18 3.41
N ILE A 47 1.48 16.30 2.19
CA ILE A 47 2.14 16.97 1.09
C ILE A 47 1.11 17.83 0.34
N SER A 48 1.51 19.04 -0.01
CA SER A 48 0.68 19.98 -0.77
C SER A 48 1.52 20.66 -1.83
N PHE A 49 0.94 20.87 -3.01
CA PHE A 49 1.60 21.52 -4.13
C PHE A 49 0.57 22.18 -5.03
N TRP A 50 1.01 23.21 -5.76
CA TRP A 50 0.20 23.82 -6.81
C TRP A 50 0.16 22.92 -8.03
N LEU A 51 -1.02 22.76 -8.61
CA LEU A 51 -1.16 22.02 -9.86
C LEU A 51 -0.56 22.84 -11.03
N PRO A 52 0.05 22.16 -12.02
CA PRO A 52 0.51 22.83 -13.23
C PRO A 52 -0.67 23.42 -14.02
N SER A 53 -0.39 24.39 -14.88
CA SER A 53 -1.40 24.96 -15.80
C SER A 53 -1.87 23.97 -16.87
N GLU A 54 -1.14 22.87 -17.04
CA GLU A 54 -1.47 21.76 -17.94
C GLU A 54 -2.43 20.74 -17.29
N THR A 55 -2.85 19.73 -18.04
CA THR A 55 -3.70 18.65 -17.51
C THR A 55 -2.97 17.84 -16.44
N TYR A 56 -3.56 17.76 -15.26
CA TYR A 56 -3.11 16.91 -14.16
C TYR A 56 -4.18 15.88 -13.81
N SER A 57 -3.77 14.62 -13.63
CA SER A 57 -4.58 13.56 -13.06
C SER A 57 -4.05 13.16 -11.68
N LYS A 58 -4.95 12.89 -10.74
CA LYS A 58 -4.60 12.36 -9.40
C LYS A 58 -3.78 11.06 -9.51
N ASN A 59 -4.02 10.28 -10.56
CA ASN A 59 -3.30 9.04 -10.83
C ASN A 59 -1.82 9.28 -11.16
N ASP A 60 -1.46 10.40 -11.79
CA ASP A 60 -0.07 10.73 -12.11
C ASP A 60 0.76 10.81 -10.83
N PHE A 61 0.18 11.40 -9.77
CA PHE A 61 0.81 11.45 -8.45
C PHE A 61 0.83 10.08 -7.76
N TYR A 62 -0.23 9.27 -7.88
CA TYR A 62 -0.24 7.93 -7.30
C TYR A 62 0.80 7.02 -7.95
N ASP A 63 1.00 7.11 -9.27
CA ASP A 63 2.04 6.37 -9.97
C ASP A 63 3.43 6.87 -9.59
N LEU A 64 3.65 8.18 -9.50
CA LEU A 64 4.91 8.75 -9.00
C LEU A 64 5.23 8.25 -7.58
N ALA A 65 4.24 8.26 -6.69
CA ALA A 65 4.42 7.78 -5.33
C ALA A 65 4.74 6.29 -5.28
N ARG A 66 4.15 5.47 -6.16
CA ARG A 66 4.53 4.06 -6.31
C ARG A 66 5.95 3.89 -6.84
N THR A 67 6.38 4.71 -7.80
CA THR A 67 7.75 4.64 -8.35
C THR A 67 8.80 5.01 -7.30
N VAL A 68 8.55 6.03 -6.47
CA VAL A 68 9.53 6.51 -5.49
C VAL A 68 9.44 5.75 -4.16
N GLY A 69 8.23 5.53 -3.65
CA GLY A 69 7.99 4.93 -2.33
C GLY A 69 7.74 3.43 -2.33
N GLY A 70 7.36 2.84 -3.46
CA GLY A 70 7.09 1.40 -3.59
C GLY A 70 6.17 0.87 -2.49
N ASP A 71 6.54 -0.26 -1.90
CA ASP A 71 5.76 -0.92 -0.85
C ASP A 71 5.83 -0.24 0.52
N LEU A 72 6.64 0.81 0.70
CA LEU A 72 6.67 1.57 1.97
C LEU A 72 5.39 2.40 2.15
N ILE A 73 4.75 2.81 1.06
CA ILE A 73 3.52 3.59 1.10
C ILE A 73 2.32 2.64 1.19
N GLU A 74 1.62 2.68 2.32
CA GLU A 74 0.40 1.90 2.53
C GLU A 74 -0.82 2.55 1.90
N LYS A 75 -0.93 3.88 2.01
CA LYS A 75 -2.13 4.62 1.61
C LYS A 75 -1.81 6.07 1.28
N ILE A 76 -2.48 6.59 0.26
CA ILE A 76 -2.52 8.02 -0.07
C ILE A 76 -3.98 8.44 -0.10
N ILE A 77 -4.30 9.57 0.53
CA ILE A 77 -5.64 10.15 0.57
C ILE A 77 -5.50 11.62 0.20
N LEU A 78 -6.32 12.08 -0.75
CA LEU A 78 -6.48 13.50 -0.98
C LEU A 78 -7.28 14.09 0.18
N VAL A 79 -6.65 14.97 0.96
CA VAL A 79 -7.26 15.59 2.15
C VAL A 79 -7.94 16.92 1.80
N ASP A 80 -7.31 17.74 0.98
CA ASP A 80 -7.78 19.09 0.65
C ASP A 80 -7.46 19.48 -0.81
N GLU A 81 -8.31 20.34 -1.38
CA GLU A 81 -8.16 20.91 -2.71
C GLU A 81 -8.84 22.28 -2.74
N PHE A 82 -8.10 23.33 -3.10
CA PHE A 82 -8.66 24.68 -3.21
C PHE A 82 -8.09 25.42 -4.43
N THR A 83 -8.78 26.50 -4.83
CA THR A 83 -8.32 27.41 -5.89
C THR A 83 -8.02 28.77 -5.29
N HIS A 84 -6.81 29.30 -5.52
CA HIS A 84 -6.45 30.64 -5.06
C HIS A 84 -7.27 31.70 -5.81
N PRO A 85 -7.92 32.65 -5.10
CA PRO A 85 -8.60 33.76 -5.75
C PRO A 85 -7.58 34.63 -6.52
N LYS A 86 -8.04 35.24 -7.61
CA LYS A 86 -7.23 36.20 -8.39
C LYS A 86 -7.03 37.52 -7.64
#